data_AF-A0ABD2SKB3-F1
#
_entry.id   AF-A0ABD2SKB3-F1
#
_cell.length_a   1.000
_cell.length_b   1.000
_cell.length_c   1.000
_cell.angle_alpha   90.00
_cell.angle_beta   90.00
_cell.angle_gamma   90.00
#
_symmetry.space_group_name_H-M   'P 1'
#
loop_
_entity.id
_entity.type
_entity.pdbx_description
1 polymer ?
#
loop_
_entity_poly.entity_id
_entity_poly.type
_entity_poly.pdbx_seq_one_letter_code
_entity_poly.pdbx_strand_id
1 'polypeptide(L)'
;MKDVAATIQEVLWDNPPISEHEASCAIFYSISSTQPGLSGINLGKFLIKRVVDVVKKDMPNICVFATLSPIPGYRQWMLSKLASSEMTGSAFKEILLRPEEEKALMDASGGSDLGSSGIEVMWNVLTSKNHEWTNSPNLVSALRTPMMRLCARYLMKEKKRGKALDSVANFHLQNGAVC
;
A
#
# COMPACT_ATOMS: atom_id res chain seq x y z
N MET A 1 -14.04 -0.98 16.14
CA MET A 1 -14.87 -1.11 14.93
C MET A 1 -15.53 -2.48 14.90
N LYS A 2 -16.60 -2.64 14.12
CA LYS A 2 -17.29 -3.94 13.94
C LYS A 2 -16.58 -4.86 12.93
N ASP A 3 -15.96 -4.26 11.93
CA ASP A 3 -15.24 -4.95 10.86
C ASP A 3 -13.86 -4.29 10.65
N VAL A 4 -13.00 -4.95 9.88
CA VAL A 4 -11.70 -4.38 9.50
C VAL A 4 -11.90 -3.23 8.52
N ALA A 5 -11.39 -2.04 8.87
CA ALA A 5 -11.48 -0.88 8.01
C ALA A 5 -10.72 -1.08 6.69
N ALA A 6 -11.32 -0.66 5.58
CA ALA A 6 -10.68 -0.67 4.26
C ALA A 6 -10.03 0.68 3.92
N THR A 7 -10.47 1.76 4.56
CA THR A 7 -10.00 3.12 4.29
C THR A 7 -9.68 3.87 5.58
N ILE A 8 -8.79 4.87 5.51
CA ILE A 8 -8.43 5.68 6.68
C ILE A 8 -9.58 6.61 7.08
N GLN A 9 -10.41 6.99 6.10
CA GLN A 9 -11.61 7.78 6.27
C GLN A 9 -12.64 7.08 7.16
N GLU A 10 -12.84 5.77 6.99
CA GLU A 10 -13.68 4.96 7.89
C GLU A 10 -13.22 5.02 9.36
N VAL A 11 -11.91 5.18 9.60
CA VAL A 11 -11.35 5.28 10.95
C VAL A 11 -11.43 6.71 11.50
N LEU A 12 -11.09 7.71 10.67
CA LEU A 12 -10.97 9.10 11.12
C LEU A 12 -12.31 9.84 11.21
N TRP A 13 -13.30 9.42 10.44
CA TRP A 13 -14.61 10.08 10.35
C TRP A 13 -15.74 9.27 11.00
N ASP A 14 -15.42 8.32 11.88
CA ASP A 14 -16.38 7.55 12.66
C ASP A 14 -17.08 8.45 13.69
N ASN A 15 -18.23 9.03 13.31
CA ASN A 15 -18.98 9.97 14.13
C ASN A 15 -20.51 9.89 13.90
N PRO A 16 -21.31 9.58 14.94
CA PRO A 16 -20.88 9.14 16.26
C PRO A 16 -20.26 7.74 16.17
N PRO A 17 -19.22 7.44 16.97
CA PRO A 17 -18.62 6.11 16.97
C PRO A 17 -19.61 5.06 17.48
N ILE A 18 -19.39 3.81 17.08
CA ILE A 18 -20.13 2.67 17.64
C ILE A 18 -19.89 2.54 19.16
N SER A 19 -20.81 1.90 19.86
CA SER A 19 -20.60 1.58 21.28
C SER A 19 -19.39 0.65 21.46
N GLU A 20 -18.59 0.87 22.51
CA GLU A 20 -17.43 0.03 22.81
C GLU A 20 -17.78 -1.46 22.93
N HIS A 21 -18.98 -1.77 23.43
CA HIS A 21 -19.45 -3.15 23.60
C HIS A 21 -19.75 -3.85 22.27
N GLU A 22 -20.04 -3.09 21.21
CA GLU A 22 -20.31 -3.60 19.87
C GLU A 22 -19.04 -3.78 19.04
N ALA A 23 -17.92 -3.25 19.51
CA ALA A 23 -16.64 -3.39 18.83
C ALA A 23 -16.11 -4.83 18.96
N SER A 24 -15.69 -5.39 17.82
CA SER A 24 -15.03 -6.70 17.72
C SER A 24 -13.61 -6.61 17.15
N CYS A 25 -13.26 -5.44 16.60
CA CYS A 25 -12.01 -5.19 15.89
C CYS A 25 -11.27 -3.96 16.41
N ALA A 26 -9.97 -4.12 16.69
CA ALA A 26 -9.02 -3.05 16.97
C ALA A 26 -8.10 -2.80 15.75
N ILE A 27 -8.08 -1.55 15.28
CA ILE A 27 -7.30 -1.11 14.11
C ILE A 27 -6.13 -0.23 14.57
N PHE A 28 -4.91 -0.69 14.30
CA PHE A 28 -3.71 0.13 14.43
C PHE A 28 -3.49 0.93 13.13
N TYR A 29 -3.99 2.16 13.09
CA TYR A 29 -3.89 3.03 11.89
C TYR A 29 -2.64 3.93 11.89
N SER A 30 -1.95 4.09 13.02
CA SER A 30 -0.74 4.91 13.14
C SER A 30 0.21 4.35 14.19
N ILE A 31 1.48 4.21 13.82
CA ILE A 31 2.58 3.79 14.69
C ILE A 31 3.77 4.68 14.38
N SER A 32 4.19 5.49 15.36
CA SER A 32 5.25 6.49 15.19
C SER A 32 6.39 6.25 16.17
N SER A 33 7.63 6.35 15.69
CA SER A 33 8.81 6.40 16.57
C SER A 33 9.07 7.84 16.98
N THR A 34 9.09 8.11 18.27
CA THR A 34 9.27 9.46 18.82
C THR A 34 10.73 9.91 18.89
N GLN A 35 11.68 8.98 18.68
CA GLN A 35 13.11 9.22 18.84
C GLN A 35 13.86 8.77 17.56
N PRO A 36 14.18 9.70 16.63
CA PRO A 36 14.89 9.37 15.40
C PRO A 36 16.25 8.69 15.64
N GLY A 37 16.94 9.05 16.72
CA GLY A 37 18.23 8.47 17.12
C GLY A 37 18.18 6.99 17.54
N LEU A 38 16.99 6.45 17.79
CA LEU A 38 16.77 5.02 18.08
C LEU A 38 16.23 4.26 16.86
N SER A 39 16.19 4.90 15.68
CA SER A 39 15.78 4.25 14.44
C SER A 39 16.69 3.05 14.12
N GLY A 40 16.09 1.87 13.99
CA GLY A 40 16.80 0.61 13.77
C GLY A 40 17.14 -0.18 15.04
N ILE A 41 16.94 0.39 16.23
CA ILE A 41 16.95 -0.39 17.47
C ILE A 41 15.62 -1.14 17.55
N ASN A 42 15.68 -2.45 17.77
CA ASN A 42 14.55 -3.37 17.66
C ASN A 42 13.54 -3.27 18.83
N LEU A 43 13.33 -2.05 19.35
CA LEU A 43 12.42 -1.76 20.47
C LEU A 43 10.95 -1.99 20.09
N GLY A 44 10.63 -1.87 18.80
CA GLY A 44 9.27 -2.05 18.28
C GLY A 44 8.82 -3.50 18.09
N LYS A 45 9.71 -4.50 18.24
CA LYS A 45 9.42 -5.92 17.94
C LYS A 45 8.29 -6.54 18.78
N PHE A 46 7.93 -5.90 19.89
CA PHE A 46 6.87 -6.37 20.78
C PHE A 46 5.86 -5.30 21.13
N LEU A 47 5.92 -4.13 20.46
CA LEU A 47 5.01 -3.03 20.76
C LEU A 47 3.56 -3.46 20.49
N ILE A 48 3.31 -4.03 19.30
CA ILE A 48 1.97 -4.49 18.92
C ILE A 48 1.49 -5.59 19.88
N LYS A 49 2.35 -6.59 20.17
CA LYS A 49 1.98 -7.69 21.06
C LYS A 49 1.55 -7.19 22.45
N ARG A 50 2.29 -6.25 23.04
CA ARG A 50 1.96 -5.69 24.36
C ARG A 50 0.63 -4.92 24.33
N VAL A 51 0.36 -4.17 23.26
CA VAL A 51 -0.92 -3.45 23.14
C VAL A 51 -2.07 -4.43 22.94
N VAL A 52 -1.89 -5.48 22.14
CA VAL A 52 -2.89 -6.55 21.98
C VAL A 52 -3.23 -7.20 23.32
N ASP A 53 -2.24 -7.51 24.15
CA ASP A 53 -2.46 -8.12 25.47
C ASP A 53 -3.26 -7.20 26.40
N VAL A 54 -3.00 -5.88 26.39
CA VAL A 54 -3.75 -4.89 27.17
C VAL A 54 -5.18 -4.77 26.65
N VAL A 55 -5.37 -4.62 25.33
CA VAL A 55 -6.71 -4.50 24.74
C VAL A 55 -7.55 -5.74 24.99
N LYS A 56 -6.98 -6.95 24.91
CA LYS A 56 -7.71 -8.19 25.23
C LYS A 56 -8.15 -8.27 26.69
N LYS A 57 -7.34 -7.70 27.60
CA LYS A 57 -7.67 -7.65 29.03
C LYS A 57 -8.80 -6.67 29.31
N ASP A 58 -8.73 -5.48 28.73
CA ASP A 58 -9.64 -4.38 29.03
C ASP A 58 -10.94 -4.43 28.19
N MET A 59 -10.86 -5.00 26.98
CA MET A 59 -11.96 -5.11 26.00
C MET A 59 -12.08 -6.54 25.46
N PRO A 60 -12.63 -7.49 26.23
CA PRO A 60 -12.65 -8.91 25.88
C PRO A 60 -13.48 -9.25 24.62
N ASN A 61 -14.36 -8.35 24.18
CA ASN A 61 -15.14 -8.51 22.94
C ASN A 61 -14.29 -8.34 21.67
N ILE A 62 -13.09 -7.73 21.78
CA ILE A 62 -12.19 -7.52 20.65
C ILE A 62 -11.45 -8.83 20.33
N CYS A 63 -11.80 -9.45 19.21
CA CYS A 63 -11.21 -10.69 18.74
C CYS A 63 -10.32 -10.51 17.51
N VAL A 64 -10.50 -9.42 16.74
CA VAL A 64 -9.73 -9.11 15.54
C VAL A 64 -8.77 -7.95 15.78
N PHE A 65 -7.51 -8.14 15.42
CA PHE A 65 -6.48 -7.11 15.48
C PHE A 65 -5.90 -6.94 14.08
N ALA A 66 -6.01 -5.74 13.51
CA ALA A 66 -5.52 -5.45 12.17
C ALA A 66 -4.80 -4.11 12.15
N THR A 67 -3.96 -3.90 11.13
CA THR A 67 -3.26 -2.65 10.92
C THR A 67 -3.70 -2.04 9.60
N LEU A 68 -3.99 -0.74 9.61
CA LEU A 68 -4.23 0.02 8.38
C LEU A 68 -3.01 0.89 8.14
N SER A 69 -2.07 0.35 7.35
CA SER A 69 -0.72 0.89 7.26
C SER A 69 -0.43 1.51 5.90
N PRO A 70 0.35 2.61 5.84
CA PRO A 70 0.80 3.17 4.56
C PRO A 70 1.87 2.26 3.92
N ILE A 71 2.07 2.44 2.61
CA ILE A 71 3.07 1.69 1.82
C ILE A 71 4.13 2.67 1.29
N PRO A 72 5.03 3.16 2.16
CA PRO A 72 6.00 4.18 1.78
C PRO A 72 6.99 3.63 0.73
N GLY A 73 7.33 4.47 -0.24
CA GLY A 73 8.30 4.12 -1.28
C GLY A 73 7.72 3.30 -2.44
N TYR A 74 6.48 2.82 -2.37
CA TYR A 74 5.85 2.07 -3.49
C TYR A 74 5.84 2.88 -4.80
N ARG A 75 5.41 4.15 -4.75
CA ARG A 75 5.42 5.05 -5.92
C ARG A 75 6.83 5.20 -6.51
N GLN A 76 7.84 5.41 -5.66
CA GLN A 76 9.22 5.57 -6.10
C GLN A 76 9.77 4.29 -6.72
N TRP A 77 9.45 3.13 -6.13
CA TRP A 77 9.80 1.83 -6.69
C TRP A 77 9.16 1.64 -8.06
N MET A 78 7.88 1.96 -8.22
CA MET A 78 7.19 1.83 -9.51
C MET A 78 7.80 2.73 -10.57
N LEU A 79 8.10 4.00 -10.26
CA LEU A 79 8.80 4.91 -11.17
C LEU A 79 10.17 4.35 -11.59
N SER A 80 10.95 3.80 -10.66
CA SER A 80 12.25 3.20 -11.00
C SER A 80 12.14 2.02 -11.97
N LYS A 81 11.07 1.24 -11.85
CA LYS A 81 10.78 0.11 -12.73
C LYS A 81 10.37 0.58 -14.13
N LEU A 82 9.48 1.57 -14.22
CA LEU A 82 9.03 2.14 -15.49
C LEU A 82 10.20 2.74 -16.27
N ALA A 83 11.07 3.53 -15.63
CA ALA A 83 12.26 4.11 -16.26
C ALA A 83 13.24 3.04 -16.79
N SER A 84 13.37 1.92 -16.08
CA SER A 84 14.25 0.81 -16.50
C SER A 84 13.69 0.03 -17.70
N SER A 85 12.37 0.06 -17.90
CA SER A 85 11.69 -0.64 -19.00
C SER A 85 11.90 0.02 -20.36
N GLU A 86 12.20 1.33 -20.40
CA GLU A 86 12.46 2.06 -21.65
C GLU A 86 13.94 2.04 -22.05
N MET A 87 14.84 1.96 -21.07
CA MET A 87 16.29 2.13 -21.29
C MET A 87 17.03 0.86 -21.73
N THR A 88 16.36 -0.30 -21.79
CA THR A 88 17.06 -1.57 -22.00
C THR A 88 16.61 -2.28 -23.27
N GLY A 89 17.47 -2.24 -24.30
CA GLY A 89 17.53 -3.28 -25.35
C GLY A 89 18.07 -4.61 -24.83
N SER A 90 17.83 -4.92 -23.56
CA SER A 90 18.36 -6.08 -22.85
C SER A 90 17.49 -7.30 -23.10
N ALA A 91 18.12 -8.48 -23.20
CA ALA A 91 17.46 -9.77 -23.35
C ALA A 91 16.49 -10.13 -22.20
N PHE A 92 16.46 -9.34 -21.13
CA PHE A 92 15.52 -9.44 -20.01
C PHE A 92 14.67 -8.18 -19.89
N LYS A 93 13.71 -8.00 -20.81
CA LYS A 93 12.67 -6.97 -20.67
C LYS A 93 11.71 -7.39 -19.56
N GLU A 94 11.75 -6.68 -18.43
CA GLU A 94 10.80 -6.90 -17.34
C GLU A 94 9.39 -6.48 -17.78
N ILE A 95 8.47 -7.44 -17.91
CA ILE A 95 7.08 -7.15 -18.28
C ILE A 95 6.35 -6.57 -17.06
N LEU A 96 6.22 -5.24 -17.03
CA LEU A 96 5.56 -4.53 -15.94
C LEU A 96 4.04 -4.48 -16.08
N LEU A 97 3.54 -4.32 -17.32
CA LEU A 97 2.13 -4.34 -17.65
C LEU A 97 1.83 -5.58 -18.49
N ARG A 98 0.74 -6.27 -18.17
CA ARG A 98 0.23 -7.35 -19.02
C ARG A 98 -0.45 -6.75 -20.27
N PRO A 99 -0.53 -7.47 -21.39
CA PRO A 99 -1.17 -6.96 -22.61
C PRO A 99 -2.59 -6.44 -22.38
N GLU A 100 -3.37 -7.12 -21.51
CA GLU A 100 -4.74 -6.71 -21.19
C GLU A 100 -4.78 -5.44 -20.33
N GLU A 101 -3.83 -5.29 -19.41
CA GLU A 101 -3.69 -4.10 -18.56
C GLU A 101 -3.23 -2.89 -19.38
N GLU A 102 -2.27 -3.09 -20.28
CA GLU A 102 -1.80 -2.07 -21.20
C GLU A 102 -2.92 -1.60 -22.13
N LYS A 103 -3.66 -2.54 -22.75
CA LYS A 103 -4.82 -2.20 -23.58
C LYS A 103 -5.86 -1.40 -22.79
N ALA A 104 -6.23 -1.85 -21.60
CA ALA A 104 -7.23 -1.16 -20.78
C ALA A 104 -6.77 0.26 -20.38
N LEU A 105 -5.49 0.46 -20.10
CA LEU A 105 -4.92 1.79 -19.82
C LEU A 105 -4.97 2.71 -21.04
N MET A 106 -4.61 2.19 -22.22
CA MET A 106 -4.66 2.96 -23.47
C MET A 106 -6.09 3.32 -23.87
N ASP A 107 -7.04 2.41 -23.69
CA ASP A 107 -8.47 2.68 -23.96
C ASP A 107 -9.02 3.74 -22.98
N ALA A 108 -8.59 3.70 -21.72
CA ALA A 108 -9.05 4.63 -20.68
C ALA A 108 -8.37 6.01 -20.72
N SER A 109 -7.21 6.15 -21.36
CA SER A 109 -6.49 7.43 -21.46
C SER A 109 -7.11 8.39 -22.48
N GLY A 110 -8.06 7.93 -23.30
CA GLY A 110 -8.85 8.77 -24.19
C GLY A 110 -8.09 9.39 -25.39
N GLY A 111 -6.85 8.98 -25.63
CA GLY A 111 -5.99 9.52 -26.70
C GLY A 111 -4.53 9.69 -26.28
N SER A 112 -3.70 10.19 -27.21
CA SER A 112 -2.24 10.31 -27.11
C SER A 112 -1.71 11.32 -26.06
N ASP A 113 -2.58 12.17 -25.49
CA ASP A 113 -2.16 13.25 -24.60
C ASP A 113 -1.55 12.76 -23.28
N LEU A 114 -1.91 11.54 -22.84
CA LEU A 114 -1.32 10.90 -21.66
C LEU A 114 -0.12 10.01 -21.99
N GLY A 115 0.16 9.75 -23.27
CA GLY A 115 1.28 8.91 -23.72
C GLY A 115 0.92 7.98 -24.88
N SER A 116 1.95 7.45 -25.54
CA SER A 116 1.89 6.55 -26.69
C SER A 116 1.97 5.06 -26.32
N SER A 117 2.23 4.75 -25.04
CA SER A 117 2.29 3.37 -24.52
C SER A 117 1.71 3.28 -23.11
N GLY A 118 1.33 2.08 -22.66
CA GLY A 118 0.79 1.90 -21.30
C GLY A 118 1.80 2.27 -20.21
N ILE A 119 3.10 2.11 -20.50
CA ILE A 119 4.20 2.49 -19.62
C ILE A 119 4.28 4.02 -19.48
N GLU A 120 4.16 4.75 -20.59
CA GLU A 120 4.16 6.21 -20.60
C GLU A 120 2.92 6.79 -19.90
N VAL A 121 1.75 6.19 -20.14
CA VAL A 121 0.50 6.53 -19.43
C VAL A 121 0.66 6.33 -17.94
N MET A 122 1.17 5.18 -17.50
CA MET A 122 1.43 4.90 -16.08
C MET A 122 2.43 5.88 -15.49
N TRP A 123 3.51 6.21 -16.21
CA TRP A 123 4.50 7.18 -15.77
C TRP A 123 3.86 8.56 -15.55
N ASN A 124 3.15 9.08 -16.55
CA ASN A 124 2.52 10.39 -16.50
C ASN A 124 1.45 10.49 -15.40
N VAL A 125 0.66 9.43 -15.19
CA VAL A 125 -0.27 9.31 -14.06
C VAL A 125 0.49 9.42 -12.72
N LEU A 126 1.60 8.70 -12.58
CA LEU A 126 2.38 8.69 -11.35
C LEU A 126 3.25 9.92 -11.13
N THR A 127 3.52 10.74 -12.14
CA THR A 127 4.29 11.98 -12.00
C THR A 127 3.41 13.24 -12.01
N SER A 128 2.13 13.10 -12.34
CA SER A 128 1.17 14.20 -12.30
C SER A 128 1.12 14.84 -10.91
N LYS A 129 1.29 16.17 -10.86
CA LYS A 129 1.28 16.94 -9.61
C LYS A 129 -0.13 17.12 -9.05
N ASN A 130 -1.10 17.29 -9.94
CA ASN A 130 -2.49 17.61 -9.59
C ASN A 130 -3.32 16.36 -9.31
N HIS A 131 -2.78 15.16 -9.58
CA HIS A 131 -3.47 13.88 -9.42
C HIS A 131 -4.82 13.82 -10.17
N GLU A 132 -4.94 14.56 -11.29
CA GLU A 132 -6.18 14.69 -12.07
C GLU A 132 -6.75 13.35 -12.56
N TRP A 133 -5.91 12.32 -12.65
CA TRP A 133 -6.33 10.96 -12.98
C TRP A 133 -7.40 10.40 -12.02
N THR A 134 -7.48 10.89 -10.77
CA THR A 134 -8.52 10.48 -9.82
C THR A 134 -9.91 10.95 -10.21
N ASN A 135 -10.01 11.95 -11.10
CA ASN A 135 -11.29 12.49 -11.59
C ASN A 135 -11.87 11.68 -12.75
N SER A 136 -11.11 10.74 -13.33
CA SER A 136 -11.57 9.87 -14.43
C SER A 136 -11.89 8.48 -13.91
N PRO A 137 -13.18 8.10 -13.78
CA PRO A 137 -13.57 6.76 -13.31
C PRO A 137 -13.02 5.64 -14.17
N ASN A 138 -12.94 5.86 -15.49
CA ASN A 138 -12.39 4.89 -16.44
C ASN A 138 -10.91 4.63 -16.17
N LEU A 139 -10.12 5.70 -15.97
CA LEU A 139 -8.69 5.58 -15.71
C LEU A 139 -8.42 4.97 -14.33
N VAL A 140 -9.19 5.36 -13.30
CA VAL A 140 -9.12 4.74 -11.96
C VAL A 140 -9.41 3.24 -12.05
N SER A 141 -10.42 2.83 -12.81
CA SER A 141 -10.77 1.42 -13.00
C SER A 141 -9.66 0.65 -13.73
N ALA A 142 -9.12 1.21 -14.82
CA ALA A 142 -8.04 0.61 -15.60
C ALA A 142 -6.73 0.47 -14.81
N LEU A 143 -6.42 1.45 -13.94
CA LEU A 143 -5.22 1.45 -13.08
C LEU A 143 -5.32 0.45 -11.93
N ARG A 144 -6.52 0.13 -11.45
CA ARG A 144 -6.74 -0.69 -10.24
C ARG A 144 -6.00 -2.02 -10.32
N THR A 145 -6.17 -2.77 -11.41
CA THR A 145 -5.58 -4.11 -11.59
C THR A 145 -4.04 -4.08 -11.60
N PRO A 146 -3.37 -3.31 -12.49
CA PRO A 146 -1.91 -3.24 -12.50
C PRO A 146 -1.34 -2.68 -11.19
N MET A 147 -1.95 -1.64 -10.61
CA MET A 147 -1.48 -1.07 -9.34
C MET A 147 -1.59 -2.06 -8.18
N MET A 148 -2.69 -2.80 -8.05
CA MET A 148 -2.84 -3.82 -7.00
C MET A 148 -1.86 -4.98 -7.18
N ARG A 149 -1.68 -5.48 -8.41
CA ARG A 149 -0.77 -6.58 -8.72
C ARG A 149 0.69 -6.20 -8.44
N LEU A 150 1.09 -5.00 -8.87
CA LEU A 150 2.45 -4.50 -8.65
C LEU A 150 2.69 -4.17 -7.17
N CYS A 151 1.68 -3.71 -6.43
CA CYS A 151 1.74 -3.53 -4.99
C CYS A 151 1.95 -4.86 -4.27
N ALA A 152 1.17 -5.89 -4.60
CA ALA A 152 1.35 -7.24 -4.05
C ALA A 152 2.76 -7.78 -4.33
N ARG A 153 3.30 -7.54 -5.53
CA ARG A 153 4.69 -7.87 -5.85
C ARG A 153 5.69 -7.09 -4.96
N TYR A 154 5.51 -5.79 -4.82
CA TYR A 154 6.38 -4.92 -4.01
C TYR A 154 6.46 -5.37 -2.56
N LEU A 155 5.32 -5.70 -1.95
CA LEU A 155 5.23 -6.15 -0.56
C LEU A 155 5.80 -7.56 -0.35
N MET A 156 5.44 -8.50 -1.24
CA MET A 156 5.74 -9.92 -1.02
C MET A 156 7.07 -10.37 -1.61
N LYS A 157 7.42 -9.91 -2.82
CA LYS A 157 8.54 -10.44 -3.61
C LYS A 157 9.78 -9.57 -3.56
N GLU A 158 9.64 -8.25 -3.56
CA GLU A 158 10.80 -7.36 -3.58
C GLU A 158 11.50 -7.35 -2.22
N LYS A 159 12.83 -7.55 -2.22
CA LYS A 159 13.64 -7.67 -1.00
C LYS A 159 14.85 -6.75 -1.02
N LYS A 160 15.26 -6.30 0.16
CA LYS A 160 16.54 -5.61 0.39
C LYS A 160 17.27 -6.33 1.52
N ARG A 161 18.45 -6.89 1.22
CA ARG A 161 19.27 -7.65 2.19
C ARG A 161 18.47 -8.76 2.89
N GLY A 162 17.69 -9.53 2.12
CA GLY A 162 16.87 -10.64 2.63
C GLY A 162 15.59 -10.25 3.39
N LYS A 163 15.32 -8.96 3.58
CA LYS A 163 14.10 -8.44 4.24
C LYS A 163 13.14 -7.85 3.22
N ALA A 164 11.86 -7.70 3.58
CA ALA A 164 10.89 -6.99 2.73
C ALA A 164 11.43 -5.59 2.38
N LEU A 165 11.27 -5.19 1.12
CA LEU A 165 11.78 -3.90 0.64
C LEU A 165 11.08 -2.73 1.33
N ASP A 166 9.76 -2.84 1.50
CA ASP A 166 8.96 -1.86 2.24
C ASP A 166 9.27 -1.91 3.74
N SER A 167 9.58 -0.74 4.31
CA SER A 167 9.97 -0.63 5.71
C SER A 167 8.84 -0.95 6.70
N VAL A 168 7.59 -0.62 6.34
CA VAL A 168 6.40 -0.83 7.17
C VAL A 168 5.96 -2.29 7.11
N ALA A 169 5.94 -2.89 5.91
CA ALA A 169 5.72 -4.33 5.75
C ALA A 169 6.77 -5.13 6.52
N ASN A 170 8.05 -4.75 6.43
CA ASN A 170 9.12 -5.37 7.20
C ASN A 170 8.91 -5.25 8.72
N PHE A 171 8.40 -4.12 9.22
CA PHE A 171 8.07 -3.94 10.63
C PHE A 171 6.94 -4.89 11.08
N HIS A 172 5.84 -4.96 10.33
CA HIS A 172 4.70 -5.81 10.68
C HIS A 172 5.04 -7.31 10.59
N LEU A 173 5.77 -7.73 9.55
CA LEU A 173 6.25 -9.11 9.41
C LEU A 173 7.17 -9.52 10.57
N GLN A 174 8.03 -8.61 11.05
CA GLN A 174 8.87 -8.88 12.23
C GLN A 174 8.08 -9.00 13.55
N ASN A 175 6.87 -8.43 13.59
CA ASN A 175 5.92 -8.57 14.69
C ASN A 175 4.99 -9.80 14.51
N GLY A 176 5.18 -10.60 13.46
CA GLY A 176 4.37 -11.80 13.19
C GLY A 176 3.01 -11.53 12.55
N ALA A 177 2.81 -10.34 11.98
CA ALA A 177 1.60 -10.05 11.20
C ALA A 177 1.63 -10.79 9.85
N VAL A 178 0.45 -10.97 9.27
CA VAL A 178 0.24 -11.51 7.92
C VAL A 178 -0.19 -10.37 7.00
N CYS A 179 0.28 -10.41 5.75
CA CYS A 179 -0.01 -9.42 4.71
C CYS A 179 -0.95 -10.00 3.65
#